data_AF-A0A1G9IWX7-F1
#
_entry.id   AF-A0A1G9IWX7-F1
#
_cell.length_a   1.000
_cell.length_b   1.000
_cell.length_c   1.000
_cell.angle_alpha   90.00
_cell.angle_beta   90.00
_cell.angle_gamma   90.00
#
_symmetry.space_group_name_H-M   'P 1'
#
loop_
_entity.id
_entity.type
_entity.pdbx_description
1 polymer ?
#
loop_
_entity_poly.entity_id
_entity_poly.type
_entity_poly.pdbx_seq_one_letter_code
_entity_poly.pdbx_strand_id
1 'polypeptide(L)' 'MEITVIDNNVDKAIKVLKRKLQQEGLFREMKQRKFYEKPSVKRKRKEKEAQRRLRKKLRMVRRSD' A
#
# COMPACT_ATOMS: atom_id res chain seq x y z
N MET A 1 0.58 -13.69 -8.13
CA MET A 1 -0.32 -12.57 -8.47
C MET A 1 -0.55 -12.63 -9.96
N GLU A 2 -1.76 -12.94 -10.39
CA GLU A 2 -2.07 -13.19 -11.80
C GLU A 2 -3.12 -12.17 -12.31
N ILE A 3 -2.99 -11.78 -13.58
CA ILE A 3 -3.94 -10.92 -14.29
C ILE A 3 -4.24 -11.60 -15.62
N THR A 4 -5.51 -11.83 -15.90
CA THR A 4 -5.99 -12.31 -17.19
C THR A 4 -6.17 -11.14 -18.14
N VAL A 5 -5.73 -11.32 -19.38
CA VAL A 5 -5.97 -10.35 -20.46
C VAL A 5 -7.26 -10.74 -21.17
N ILE A 6 -8.19 -9.81 -21.27
CA ILE A 6 -9.47 -10.01 -21.95
C ILE A 6 -9.45 -9.15 -23.23
N ASP A 7 -9.94 -9.70 -24.34
CA ASP A 7 -10.08 -9.02 -25.64
C ASP A 7 -8.78 -8.43 -26.20
N ASN A 8 -7.64 -9.10 -25.94
CA ASN A 8 -6.30 -8.64 -26.31
C ASN A 8 -5.94 -7.22 -25.78
N ASN A 9 -6.65 -6.73 -24.75
CA ASN A 9 -6.42 -5.39 -24.21
C ASN A 9 -5.33 -5.41 -23.13
N VAL A 10 -4.08 -5.42 -23.61
CA VAL A 10 -2.87 -5.50 -22.77
C VAL A 10 -2.69 -4.25 -21.90
N ASP A 11 -2.98 -3.05 -22.43
CA ASP A 11 -2.83 -1.80 -21.69
C ASP A 11 -3.71 -1.74 -20.44
N LYS A 12 -4.96 -2.22 -20.57
CA LYS A 12 -5.88 -2.31 -19.44
C LYS A 12 -5.38 -3.32 -18.41
N ALA A 13 -4.90 -4.48 -18.84
CA ALA A 13 -4.33 -5.48 -17.95
C ALA A 13 -3.12 -4.94 -17.16
N ILE A 14 -2.22 -4.19 -17.80
CA ILE A 14 -1.08 -3.54 -17.14
C ILE A 14 -1.55 -2.51 -16.10
N LYS A 15 -2.55 -1.69 -16.43
CA LYS A 15 -3.12 -0.71 -15.49
C LYS A 15 -3.72 -1.40 -14.26
N VAL A 16 -4.43 -2.51 -14.45
CA VAL A 16 -5.01 -3.32 -13.37
C VAL A 16 -3.91 -3.94 -12.50
N LEU A 17 -2.89 -4.55 -13.11
CA LEU A 17 -1.72 -5.08 -12.41
C LEU A 17 -1.06 -4.00 -11.55
N LYS A 18 -0.77 -2.82 -12.13
CA LYS A 18 -0.15 -1.71 -11.41
C LYS A 18 -0.98 -1.27 -10.21
N ARG A 19 -2.30 -1.15 -10.36
CA ARG A 19 -3.21 -0.78 -9.26
C ARG A 19 -3.21 -1.85 -8.16
N LYS A 20 -3.25 -3.12 -8.53
CA LYS A 20 -3.26 -4.24 -7.58
C LYS A 20 -1.92 -4.31 -6.82
N LEU A 21 -0.79 -4.10 -7.49
CA LEU A 21 0.55 -3.99 -6.84
C LEU A 21 0.65 -2.82 -5.86
N GLN A 22 0.02 -1.69 -6.20
CA GLN A 22 -0.05 -0.53 -5.30
C GLN A 22 -0.92 -0.81 -4.07
N GLN A 23 -2.04 -1.52 -4.25
CA GLN A 23 -2.96 -1.90 -3.16
C GLN A 23 -2.33 -2.91 -2.20
N GLU A 24 -1.62 -3.91 -2.73
CA GLU A 24 -0.84 -4.86 -1.93
C GLU A 24 0.34 -4.17 -1.22
N GLY A 25 0.76 -3.00 -1.69
CA GLY A 25 1.81 -2.20 -1.05
C GLY A 25 3.22 -2.70 -1.35
N LEU A 26 3.40 -3.55 -2.37
CA LEU A 26 4.67 -4.19 -2.72
C LEU A 26 5.80 -3.16 -2.90
N PHE A 27 5.54 -2.06 -3.60
CA PHE A 27 6.52 -0.99 -3.78
C PHE A 27 6.98 -0.35 -2.47
N ARG A 28 6.07 -0.21 -1.50
CA ARG A 28 6.38 0.33 -0.18
C ARG A 28 7.24 -0.66 0.61
N GLU A 29 6.94 -1.94 0.51
CA GLU A 29 7.71 -3.00 1.15
C GLU A 29 9.12 -3.11 0.56
N MET A 30 9.25 -3.11 -0.76
CA MET A 30 10.55 -3.10 -1.45
C MET A 30 11.42 -1.93 -0.98
N LYS A 31 10.85 -0.73 -0.86
CA LYS A 31 11.58 0.44 -0.35
C LYS A 31 12.02 0.26 1.11
N GLN A 32 11.18 -0.35 1.95
CA GLN A 32 11.50 -0.61 3.37
C GLN A 32 12.56 -1.69 3.55
N ARG A 33 12.60 -2.69 2.66
CA ARG A 33 13.54 -3.80 2.72
C ARG A 33 14.88 -3.52 2.03
N LYS A 34 15.03 -2.37 1.34
CA LYS A 34 16.27 -2.01 0.62
C LYS A 34 17.50 -1.95 1.54
N PHE A 35 17.31 -1.60 2.81
CA PHE A 35 18.38 -1.49 3.80
C PHE A 35 17.90 -2.05 5.14
N TYR A 36 18.85 -2.46 5.99
CA TYR A 36 18.54 -2.91 7.35
C TYR A 36 17.97 -1.75 8.19
N GLU A 37 16.79 -1.97 8.76
CA GLU A 37 16.16 -1.07 9.73
C GLU A 37 16.37 -1.63 11.14
N LYS A 38 17.09 -0.89 11.99
CA LYS A 38 17.26 -1.25 13.41
C LYS A 38 15.89 -1.50 14.07
N PRO A 39 15.77 -2.45 15.01
CA PRO A 39 14.50 -2.83 15.61
C PRO A 39 13.79 -1.66 16.31
N SER A 40 14.53 -0.76 16.95
CA SER A 40 14.00 0.45 17.59
C SER A 40 13.37 1.41 16.58
N VAL A 41 13.99 1.60 15.41
CA VAL A 41 13.47 2.44 14.32
C VAL A 41 12.22 1.80 13.72
N LYS A 42 12.22 0.49 13.52
CA LYS A 42 11.06 -0.29 13.05
C LYS A 42 9.86 -0.15 13.99
N ARG A 43 10.07 -0.18 15.32
CA ARG A 43 9.01 0.04 16.33
C ARG A 43 8.40 1.45 16.21
N LYS A 44 9.25 2.49 16.23
CA LYS A 44 8.82 3.90 16.09
C LYS A 44 8.04 4.14 14.79
N ARG A 45 8.48 3.55 13.68
CA ARG A 45 7.78 3.66 12.39
C ARG A 45 6.40 2.99 12.42
N LYS A 46 6.30 1.78 12.98
CA LYS A 46 5.01 1.07 13.11
C LYS A 46 4.01 1.87 13.93
N GLU A 47 4.43 2.43 15.06
CA GLU A 47 3.58 3.28 15.90
C GLU A 47 3.09 4.52 15.15
N LYS A 48 4.00 5.23 14.47
CA LYS A 48 3.65 6.40 13.65
C LYS A 48 2.68 6.05 12.52
N GLU A 49 2.87 4.92 11.85
CA GLU A 49 1.96 4.43 10.81
C GLU A 49 0.58 4.08 11.35
N ALA A 50 0.50 3.43 12.51
CA ALA A 50 -0.76 3.11 13.18
C ALA A 50 -1.55 4.37 13.57
N GLN A 51 -0.87 5.35 14.19
CA GLN A 51 -1.48 6.64 14.52
C GLN A 51 -1.99 7.37 13.27
N ARG A 52 -1.21 7.36 12.17
CA ARG A 52 -1.64 7.97 10.90
C ARG A 52 -2.89 7.27 10.33
N ARG A 53 -2.96 5.93 10.39
CA ARG A 53 -4.13 5.16 9.95
C ARG A 53 -5.36 5.50 10.79
N LEU A 54 -5.21 5.57 12.11
CA LEU A 54 -6.29 5.94 13.02
C LEU A 54 -6.83 7.34 12.72
N ARG A 55 -5.95 8.34 12.60
CA ARG A 55 -6.34 9.71 12.22
C ARG A 55 -7.08 9.77 10.88
N LYS A 56 -6.63 8.98 9.90
CA LYS A 56 -7.31 8.88 8.60
C LYS A 56 -8.71 8.26 8.74
N LYS A 57 -8.87 7.20 9.53
CA LYS A 57 -10.17 6.56 9.80
C LYS A 57 -11.15 7.53 10.47
N LEU A 58 -10.70 8.24 11.52
CA LEU A 58 -11.53 9.23 12.22
C LEU A 58 -11.98 10.36 11.29
N ARG A 59 -11.10 10.84 10.40
CA ARG A 59 -11.48 11.85 9.39
C ARG A 59 -12.51 11.33 8.39
N MET A 60 -12.48 10.04 8.05
CA MET A 60 -13.46 9.44 7.16
C MET A 60 -14.83 9.34 7.85
N VAL A 61 -14.86 8.87 9.10
CA VAL A 61 -16.11 8.77 9.90
C VAL A 61 -16.79 10.13 10.04
N ARG A 62 -16.04 11.17 10.42
CA ARG A 62 -16.55 12.55 10.56
C ARG A 62 -17.06 13.20 9.27
N ARG A 63 -16.78 12.62 8.10
CA ARG A 63 -17.27 13.12 6.81
C ARG A 63 -18.55 12.41 6.35
N SER A 64 -18.85 11.28 6.98
CA SER A 64 -20.03 10.46 6.71
C SER A 64 -21.15 10.70 7.71
N ASP A 65 -20.86 11.38 8.82
CA ASP A 65 -21.84 12.07 9.68
C ASP A 65 -22.15 13.46 9.10
#